data_AF-A0A5B1CEG1-F1
#
_entry.id   AF-A0A5B1CEG1-F1
#
_cell.length_a   1.000
_cell.length_b   1.000
_cell.length_c   1.000
_cell.angle_alpha   90.00
_cell.angle_beta   90.00
_cell.angle_gamma   90.00
#
_symmetry.space_group_name_H-M   'P 1'
#
loop_
_entity.id
_entity.type
_entity.pdbx_description
1 polymer ?
#
loop_
_entity_poly.entity_id
_entity_poly.type
_entity_poly.pdbx_seq_one_letter_code
_entity_poly.pdbx_strand_id
1 'polypeptide(L)'
;MIGGSDQIINTSFPAEIAEHLLRIIRMEWSEMVLENAETGDDIEFLFLGFQSLPRELFVYENARMKQHWDEEGACEVNANKMFHIILKDQQVTVVVDDPSAAINQNVVNAAVQLSKDLSLGRQEFAA
;
A
#
# COMPACT_ATOMS: atom_id res chain seq x y z
N MET A 1 6.46 15.28 9.68
CA MET A 1 7.58 14.51 9.09
C MET A 1 7.25 13.06 9.37
N ILE A 2 6.97 12.28 8.33
CA ILE A 2 6.46 10.90 8.43
C ILE A 2 7.62 10.02 8.93
N GLY A 3 7.61 9.68 10.21
CA GLY A 3 8.62 8.83 10.85
C GLY A 3 8.36 7.35 10.56
N GLY A 4 8.19 7.00 9.28
CA GLY A 4 7.90 5.64 8.84
C GLY A 4 9.16 4.87 8.45
N SER A 5 9.03 3.55 8.42
CA SER A 5 10.00 2.60 7.91
C SER A 5 9.66 2.22 6.48
N ASP A 6 10.60 2.45 5.56
CA ASP A 6 10.46 2.11 4.14
C ASP A 6 10.67 0.60 3.92
N GLN A 7 9.61 -0.09 3.51
CA GLN A 7 9.67 -1.50 3.10
C GLN A 7 9.72 -1.57 1.58
N ILE A 8 10.91 -1.83 1.03
CA ILE A 8 11.16 -1.82 -0.42
C ILE A 8 11.00 -3.24 -0.96
N ILE A 9 10.07 -3.41 -1.90
CA ILE A 9 9.84 -4.64 -2.66
C ILE A 9 10.30 -4.43 -4.09
N ASN A 10 11.42 -5.05 -4.46
CA ASN A 10 11.87 -5.08 -5.84
C ASN A 10 10.95 -5.99 -6.66
N THR A 11 10.44 -5.49 -7.78
CA THR A 11 9.52 -6.23 -8.66
C THR A 11 9.46 -5.60 -10.04
N SER A 12 9.27 -6.38 -11.09
CA SER A 12 8.94 -5.85 -12.43
C SER A 12 7.43 -5.64 -12.64
N PHE A 13 6.63 -5.87 -11.59
CA PHE A 13 5.16 -5.85 -11.60
C PHE A 13 4.60 -4.93 -10.49
N PRO A 14 4.98 -3.64 -10.47
CA PRO A 14 4.62 -2.76 -9.36
C PRO A 14 3.11 -2.55 -9.20
N ALA A 15 2.37 -2.49 -10.31
CA ALA A 15 0.91 -2.30 -10.28
C ALA A 15 0.20 -3.53 -9.70
N GLU A 16 0.57 -4.73 -10.14
CA GLU A 16 -0.02 -5.99 -9.66
C GLU A 16 0.27 -6.22 -8.19
N ILE A 17 1.48 -5.88 -7.73
CA ILE A 17 1.85 -5.93 -6.31
C ILE A 17 1.01 -4.92 -5.52
N ALA A 18 0.89 -3.68 -5.98
CA ALA A 18 0.10 -2.66 -5.30
C ALA A 18 -1.40 -3.05 -5.22
N GLU A 19 -2.00 -3.53 -6.30
CA GLU A 19 -3.39 -4.02 -6.28
C GLU A 19 -3.58 -5.16 -5.28
N HIS A 20 -2.64 -6.09 -5.21
CA HIS A 20 -2.69 -7.18 -4.24
C HIS A 20 -2.58 -6.68 -2.81
N LEU A 21 -1.67 -5.73 -2.54
CA LEU A 21 -1.56 -5.07 -1.25
C LEU A 21 -2.87 -4.42 -0.84
N LEU A 22 -3.50 -3.66 -1.74
CA LEU A 22 -4.77 -3.00 -1.48
C LEU A 22 -5.88 -4.00 -1.15
N ARG A 23 -5.90 -5.18 -1.80
CA ARG A 23 -6.85 -6.25 -1.45
C ARG A 23 -6.61 -6.81 -0.06
N ILE A 24 -5.36 -7.00 0.34
CA ILE A 24 -5.02 -7.49 1.69
C ILE A 24 -5.39 -6.46 2.75
N ILE A 25 -4.99 -5.20 2.53
CA ILE A 25 -5.35 -4.11 3.43
C ILE A 25 -6.87 -4.02 3.54
N ARG A 26 -7.62 -4.18 2.44
CA ARG A 26 -9.09 -4.18 2.47
C ARG A 26 -9.70 -5.29 3.31
N MET A 27 -9.07 -6.47 3.37
CA MET A 27 -9.54 -7.58 4.20
C MET A 27 -9.39 -7.27 5.69
N GLU A 28 -8.35 -6.54 6.08
CA GLU A 28 -8.10 -6.11 7.46
C GLU A 28 -8.87 -4.82 7.81
N TRP A 29 -8.95 -3.89 6.85
CA TRP A 29 -9.55 -2.56 6.95
C TRP A 29 -10.73 -2.44 6.00
N SER A 30 -11.86 -3.02 6.44
CA SER A 30 -13.12 -3.05 5.67
C SER A 30 -13.76 -1.68 5.43
N GLU A 31 -13.23 -0.60 6.01
CA GLU A 31 -13.68 0.78 5.80
C GLU A 31 -12.57 1.67 5.20
N MET A 32 -11.49 1.07 4.68
CA MET A 32 -10.33 1.82 4.22
C MET A 32 -10.67 2.88 3.17
N VAL A 33 -9.94 3.98 3.23
CA VAL A 33 -10.01 5.11 2.28
C VAL A 33 -8.70 5.20 1.53
N LEU A 34 -8.78 5.39 0.22
CA LEU A 34 -7.64 5.58 -0.64
C LEU A 34 -7.59 7.04 -1.08
N GLU A 35 -6.39 7.62 -1.07
CA GLU A 35 -6.14 8.97 -1.55
C GLU A 35 -4.97 8.95 -2.53
N ASN A 36 -5.09 9.69 -3.63
CA ASN A 36 -3.96 10.00 -4.49
C ASN A 36 -3.05 10.99 -3.77
N ALA A 37 -1.84 10.57 -3.38
CA ALA A 37 -0.93 11.40 -2.61
C ALA A 37 -0.43 12.66 -3.37
N GLU A 38 -0.53 12.67 -4.71
CA GLU A 38 -0.13 13.82 -5.53
C GLU A 38 -1.24 14.89 -5.62
N THR A 39 -2.52 14.47 -5.69
CA THR A 39 -3.65 15.39 -5.92
C THR A 39 -4.50 15.63 -4.68
N GLY A 40 -4.45 14.73 -3.70
CA GLY A 40 -5.33 14.70 -2.54
C GLY A 40 -6.74 14.19 -2.84
N ASP A 41 -6.99 13.65 -4.05
CA ASP A 41 -8.31 13.14 -4.42
C ASP A 41 -8.55 11.73 -3.85
N ASP A 42 -9.76 11.50 -3.35
CA ASP A 42 -10.20 10.17 -2.93
C ASP A 42 -10.35 9.23 -4.13
N ILE A 43 -9.92 7.97 -3.95
CA ILE A 43 -9.99 6.91 -4.97
C ILE A 43 -10.99 5.84 -4.51
N GLU A 44 -11.97 5.55 -5.35
CA GLU A 44 -12.92 4.48 -5.09
C GLU A 44 -12.28 3.10 -5.33
N PHE A 45 -12.19 2.29 -4.27
CA PHE A 45 -11.64 0.92 -4.32
C PHE A 45 -12.33 0.04 -5.39
N LEU A 46 -13.62 0.25 -5.64
CA LEU A 46 -14.41 -0.54 -6.60
C LEU A 46 -13.89 -0.44 -8.05
N PHE A 47 -13.13 0.60 -8.38
CA PHE A 47 -12.56 0.80 -9.71
C PHE A 47 -11.10 0.30 -9.85
N LEU A 48 -10.55 -0.33 -8.80
CA LEU A 48 -9.23 -0.97 -8.88
C LEU A 48 -9.23 -2.07 -9.93
N GLY A 49 -8.28 -1.99 -10.87
CA GLY A 49 -8.17 -2.85 -12.05
C GLY A 49 -8.82 -2.31 -13.33
N PHE A 50 -9.69 -1.29 -13.23
CA PHE A 50 -10.23 -0.57 -14.40
C PHE A 50 -9.50 0.76 -14.65
N GLN A 51 -8.86 1.32 -13.63
CA GLN A 51 -8.08 2.55 -13.69
C GLN A 51 -6.60 2.26 -13.39
N SER A 52 -5.72 3.06 -14.00
CA SER A 52 -4.30 3.05 -13.62
C SER A 52 -4.15 3.60 -12.21
N LEU A 53 -3.48 2.84 -11.33
CA LEU A 53 -3.08 3.34 -10.02
C LEU A 53 -2.18 4.59 -10.18
N PRO A 54 -2.34 5.63 -9.33
CA PRO A 54 -1.37 6.71 -9.26
C PRO A 54 -0.03 6.20 -8.71
N ARG A 55 1.02 7.00 -8.90
CA ARG A 55 2.37 6.62 -8.49
C ARG A 55 2.55 6.62 -6.97
N GLU A 56 1.80 7.44 -6.26
CA GLU A 56 1.84 7.53 -4.81
C GLU A 56 0.42 7.52 -4.26
N LEU A 57 0.21 6.73 -3.22
CA LEU A 57 -1.10 6.44 -2.63
C LEU A 57 -1.00 6.51 -1.10
N PHE A 58 -1.96 7.17 -0.48
CA PHE A 58 -2.24 6.97 0.94
C PHE A 58 -3.42 6.02 1.11
N VAL A 59 -3.29 5.10 2.05
CA VAL A 59 -4.32 4.13 2.42
C VAL A 59 -4.59 4.28 3.90
N TYR A 60 -5.73 4.84 4.26
CA TYR A 60 -6.14 5.05 5.64
C TYR A 60 -7.06 3.91 6.09
N GLU A 61 -7.01 3.53 7.36
CA GLU A 61 -7.90 2.49 7.92
C GLU A 61 -9.39 2.81 7.71
N ASN A 62 -9.74 4.09 7.81
CA ASN A 62 -11.09 4.61 7.60
C ASN A 62 -11.07 6.13 7.44
N ALA A 63 -12.22 6.71 7.07
CA ALA A 63 -12.39 8.16 6.89
C ALA A 63 -12.06 8.97 8.14
N ARG A 64 -12.31 8.43 9.34
CA ARG A 64 -11.96 9.09 10.60
C ARG A 64 -10.44 9.20 10.77
N MET A 65 -9.68 8.17 10.41
CA MET A 65 -8.21 8.20 10.48
C MET A 65 -7.62 9.15 9.45
N LYS A 66 -8.20 9.23 8.24
CA LYS A 66 -7.86 10.26 7.25
C LYS A 66 -8.05 11.66 7.83
N GLN A 67 -9.24 11.95 8.36
CA GLN A 67 -9.54 13.25 8.96
C GLN A 67 -8.57 13.61 10.10
N HIS A 68 -8.28 12.66 11.01
CA HIS A 68 -7.30 12.90 12.06
C HIS A 68 -5.91 13.21 11.51
N TRP A 69 -5.47 12.54 10.43
CA TRP A 69 -4.22 12.87 9.76
C TRP A 69 -4.27 14.31 9.21
N ASP A 70 -5.32 14.64 8.46
CA ASP A 70 -5.49 15.96 7.83
C ASP A 70 -5.48 17.10 8.88
N GLU A 71 -6.03 16.86 10.06
CA GLU A 71 -6.13 17.85 11.14
C GLU A 71 -4.88 17.94 12.03
N GLU A 72 -4.37 16.80 12.50
CA GLU A 72 -3.41 16.75 13.61
C GLU A 72 -2.00 16.32 13.17
N GLY A 73 -1.88 15.81 11.96
CA GLY A 73 -0.65 15.17 11.54
C GLY A 73 -0.50 13.75 12.11
N ALA A 74 0.74 13.22 12.11
CA ALA A 74 1.06 11.95 12.75
C ALA A 74 0.98 12.10 14.27
N CYS A 75 0.18 11.25 14.92
CA CYS A 75 -0.01 11.22 16.37
C CYS A 75 -0.23 9.79 16.86
N GLU A 76 -0.29 9.60 18.18
CA GLU A 76 -0.49 8.26 18.77
C GLU A 76 -1.85 7.64 18.37
N VAL A 77 -2.86 8.47 18.09
CA VAL A 77 -4.22 8.01 17.75
C VAL A 77 -4.27 7.39 16.36
N ASN A 78 -3.51 7.93 15.40
CA ASN A 78 -3.46 7.44 14.02
C ASN A 78 -2.23 6.59 13.71
N ALA A 79 -1.48 6.16 14.73
CA ALA A 79 -0.33 5.29 14.58
C ALA A 79 -0.71 3.92 13.99
N ASN A 80 0.01 3.50 12.96
CA ASN A 80 -0.24 2.29 12.16
C ASN A 80 -1.62 2.27 11.49
N LYS A 81 -2.23 3.44 11.25
CA LYS A 81 -3.55 3.58 10.61
C LYS A 81 -3.49 4.19 9.21
N MET A 82 -2.28 4.32 8.66
CA MET A 82 -2.04 4.77 7.30
C MET A 82 -0.88 3.98 6.69
N PHE A 83 -1.07 3.48 5.47
CA PHE A 83 0.02 3.01 4.61
C PHE A 83 0.28 4.05 3.52
N HIS A 84 1.54 4.37 3.28
CA HIS A 84 1.94 5.14 2.11
C HIS A 84 2.61 4.18 1.11
N ILE A 85 2.00 4.04 -0.06
CA ILE A 85 2.45 3.11 -1.11
C ILE A 85 2.98 3.93 -2.29
N ILE A 86 4.24 3.71 -2.64
CA ILE A 86 4.94 4.38 -3.74
C ILE A 86 5.27 3.33 -4.81
N LEU A 87 4.81 3.56 -6.03
CA LEU A 87 5.06 2.72 -7.19
C LEU A 87 6.15 3.37 -8.06
N LYS A 88 7.18 2.60 -8.39
CA LYS A 88 8.19 2.94 -9.41
C LYS A 88 8.32 1.78 -10.38
N ASP A 89 8.94 2.02 -11.54
CA ASP A 89 9.03 1.06 -12.64
C ASP A 89 9.54 -0.34 -12.24
N GLN A 90 10.38 -0.44 -11.20
CA GLN A 90 10.98 -1.70 -10.75
C GLN A 90 10.88 -1.96 -9.24
N GLN A 91 10.04 -1.20 -8.54
CA GLN A 91 9.85 -1.39 -7.11
C GLN A 91 8.51 -0.86 -6.62
N VAL A 92 8.03 -1.44 -5.53
CA VAL A 92 6.98 -0.88 -4.69
C VAL A 92 7.60 -0.59 -3.33
N THR A 93 7.42 0.61 -2.82
CA THR A 93 7.79 0.97 -1.45
C THR A 93 6.52 1.10 -0.62
N VAL A 94 6.45 0.37 0.49
CA VAL A 94 5.39 0.49 1.49
C VAL A 94 5.99 1.15 2.71
N VAL A 95 5.59 2.37 3.01
CA VAL A 95 6.02 3.10 4.20
C VAL A 95 5.01 2.81 5.32
N VAL A 96 5.52 2.35 6.45
CA VAL A 96 4.74 1.94 7.64
C VAL A 96 5.28 2.58 8.89
N ASP A 97 4.46 2.88 9.90
CA ASP A 97 4.95 3.49 11.14
C ASP A 97 5.83 2.51 11.95
N ASP A 98 5.29 1.35 12.32
CA ASP A 98 6.02 0.29 13.02
C ASP A 98 6.07 -1.00 12.17
N PRO A 99 7.22 -1.38 11.58
CA PRO A 99 7.33 -2.60 10.78
C PRO A 99 7.13 -3.88 11.59
N SER A 100 7.10 -3.81 12.92
CA SER A 100 6.81 -4.95 13.80
C SER A 100 5.32 -5.13 14.10
N ALA A 101 4.47 -4.15 13.78
CA ALA A 101 3.03 -4.28 13.93
C ALA A 101 2.47 -5.39 13.03
N ALA A 102 1.56 -6.21 13.58
CA ALA A 102 1.09 -7.44 12.91
C ALA A 102 0.51 -7.19 11.51
N ILE A 103 -0.29 -6.13 11.34
CA ILE A 103 -0.85 -5.77 10.03
C ILE A 103 0.22 -5.35 9.03
N ASN A 104 1.19 -4.55 9.46
CA ASN A 104 2.28 -4.08 8.61
C ASN A 104 3.14 -5.26 8.14
N GLN A 105 3.44 -6.20 9.04
CA GLN A 105 4.13 -7.44 8.69
C GLN A 105 3.33 -8.28 7.70
N ASN A 106 2.02 -8.45 7.92
CA ASN A 106 1.17 -9.24 7.03
C ASN A 106 1.17 -8.67 5.60
N VAL A 107 0.93 -7.37 5.47
CA VAL A 107 0.91 -6.64 4.20
C VAL A 107 2.25 -6.77 3.48
N VAL A 108 3.36 -6.48 4.16
CA VAL A 108 4.70 -6.50 3.56
C VAL A 108 5.12 -7.92 3.16
N ASN A 109 4.89 -8.91 4.03
CA ASN A 109 5.26 -10.30 3.74
C ASN A 109 4.49 -10.86 2.54
N ALA A 110 3.20 -10.53 2.43
CA ALA A 110 2.40 -10.93 1.29
C ALA A 110 2.87 -10.29 -0.03
N ALA A 111 3.24 -9.01 0.00
CA ALA A 111 3.85 -8.33 -1.16
C ALA A 111 5.17 -9.00 -1.59
N VAL A 112 6.04 -9.30 -0.62
CA VAL A 112 7.32 -9.98 -0.88
C VAL A 112 7.10 -11.38 -1.46
N GLN A 113 6.13 -12.13 -0.93
CA GLN A 113 5.82 -13.46 -1.44
C GLN A 113 5.29 -13.40 -2.89
N LEU A 114 4.33 -12.52 -3.15
CA LEU A 114 3.78 -12.36 -4.50
C LEU A 114 4.84 -11.93 -5.52
N SER A 115 5.76 -11.04 -5.14
CA SER A 115 6.87 -10.63 -6.04
C SER A 115 7.72 -11.83 -6.46
N LYS A 116 8.01 -12.76 -5.53
CA LYS A 116 8.73 -14.00 -5.83
C LYS A 116 7.92 -14.90 -6.76
N ASP A 117 6.63 -15.08 -6.48
CA ASP A 117 5.76 -15.96 -7.26
C ASP A 117 5.60 -15.47 -8.71
N LEU A 118 5.41 -14.17 -8.92
CA LEU A 118 5.34 -13.57 -10.25
C LEU A 118 6.66 -13.69 -11.02
N SER A 119 7.79 -13.55 -10.31
CA SER A 119 9.11 -13.70 -10.91
C SER A 119 9.40 -15.14 -11.36
N LEU A 120 8.97 -16.12 -10.56
CA LEU A 120 9.13 -17.55 -10.87
C LEU A 120 8.19 -18.01 -12.00
N GLY A 121 6.92 -17.61 -11.95
CA GLY A 121 5.92 -18.01 -12.93
C GLY A 121 6.29 -17.62 -14.36
N ARG A 122 7.01 -16.53 -14.59
CA ARG A 122 7.47 -16.14 -15.95
C ARG A 122 8.70 -16.91 -16.44
N GLN A 123 9.54 -17.46 -15.56
CA GLN A 123 10.68 -18.25 -15.99
C GLN A 123 10.24 -19.60 -16.61
N GLU A 124 9.11 -20.14 -16.15
CA GLU A 124 8.57 -21.42 -16.65
C GLU A 124 7.92 -21.32 -18.03
N PHE A 125 7.49 -20.12 -18.46
CA PHE A 125 6.88 -19.90 -19.79
C PHE A 125 7.85 -19.32 -20.83
N ALA A 126 9.11 -19.04 -20.45
CA ALA A 126 10.13 -18.48 -21.33
C ALA A 126 11.14 -19.52 -21.85
N ALA A 127 10.93 -20.81 -21.55
CA ALA A 127 11.73 -21.95 -22.01
C ALA A 127 10.98 -22.73 -23.11
#